data_AF-A0A0U9HG00-F1
#
_entry.id   AF-A0A0U9HG00-F1
#
_cell.length_a   1.000
_cell.length_b   1.000
_cell.length_c   1.000
_cell.angle_alpha   90.00
_cell.angle_beta   90.00
_cell.angle_gamma   90.00
#
_symmetry.space_group_name_H-M   'P 1'
#
loop_
_entity.id
_entity.type
_entity.pdbx_description
1 polymer ?
#
loop_
_entity_poly.entity_id
_entity_poly.type
_entity_poly.pdbx_seq_one_letter_code
_entity_poly.pdbx_strand_id
1 'polypeptide(L)'
;MLELKVVFYLEPYGFDCKNLRYGEIWALISKDTTFNFPREIAEGRYLEYYPDIFIKNGSLDDTLLVLPDKIDKQYLTMASNIVAFMGHNIKDVKNLSAVKGAELAATDANIIVIGTPKDNAAIKDLNDKLYIKFDGKFEKFESSPKMALIEGYNKNLASIQLTTSPFNGEKHLMVITAPKEENLTAAEMYLKDFTFNLKLKGDAAVIDSDGDIYTAYFVKPSQAPKEKTAQSSPTEKTRLQDNPQFVIYLIFFIMLIIISVYVLIIISRSKE
;
A
#
# COMPACT_ATOMS: atom_id res chain seq x y z
N MET A 1 -3.50 -10.31 -9.92
CA MET A 1 -2.94 -10.42 -11.29
C MET A 1 -3.35 -9.17 -12.06
N LEU A 2 -2.42 -8.35 -12.50
CA LEU A 2 -2.74 -7.18 -13.33
C LEU A 2 -3.02 -7.67 -14.76
N GLU A 3 -4.26 -7.56 -15.20
CA GLU A 3 -4.66 -7.92 -16.57
C GLU A 3 -4.79 -6.65 -17.40
N LEU A 4 -3.92 -6.47 -18.40
CA LEU A 4 -4.09 -5.42 -19.41
C LEU A 4 -4.89 -5.99 -20.57
N LYS A 5 -6.17 -5.61 -20.66
CA LYS A 5 -7.07 -6.05 -21.72
C LYS A 5 -7.38 -4.88 -22.65
N VAL A 6 -7.10 -5.04 -23.93
CA VAL A 6 -7.52 -4.12 -24.99
C VAL A 6 -8.67 -4.78 -25.75
N VAL A 7 -9.82 -4.11 -25.81
CA VAL A 7 -11.02 -4.61 -26.50
C VAL A 7 -11.44 -3.58 -27.54
N PHE A 8 -11.61 -4.03 -28.79
CA PHE A 8 -12.14 -3.22 -29.87
C PHE A 8 -13.61 -3.57 -30.11
N TYR A 9 -14.50 -2.59 -30.00
CA TYR A 9 -15.89 -2.70 -30.44
C TYR A 9 -15.99 -2.03 -31.82
N LEU A 10 -16.10 -2.85 -32.85
CA LEU A 10 -16.06 -2.42 -34.24
C LEU A 10 -17.44 -2.59 -34.88
N GLU A 11 -18.32 -1.61 -34.64
CA GLU A 11 -19.66 -1.57 -35.22
C GLU A 11 -19.76 -0.42 -36.23
N PRO A 12 -20.02 -0.70 -37.52
CA PRO A 12 -20.23 0.34 -38.50
C PRO A 12 -21.65 0.93 -38.33
N TYR A 13 -21.76 2.24 -38.52
CA TYR A 13 -23.04 2.94 -38.49
C TYR A 13 -23.99 2.41 -39.58
N GLY A 14 -25.19 1.96 -39.19
CA GLY A 14 -26.20 1.44 -40.13
C GLY A 14 -26.00 -0.02 -40.56
N PHE A 15 -25.35 -0.84 -39.73
CA PHE A 15 -25.13 -2.26 -39.99
C PHE A 15 -26.45 -3.03 -40.23
N ASP A 16 -26.60 -3.61 -41.42
CA ASP A 16 -27.68 -4.55 -41.78
C ASP A 16 -27.08 -5.96 -41.85
N CYS A 17 -27.63 -6.90 -41.08
CA CYS A 17 -27.22 -8.32 -41.03
C CYS A 17 -27.27 -9.04 -42.40
N LYS A 18 -27.78 -8.38 -43.45
CA LYS A 18 -27.82 -8.88 -44.83
C LYS A 18 -26.59 -8.54 -45.67
N ASN A 19 -25.86 -7.48 -45.33
CA ASN A 19 -24.66 -7.04 -46.05
C ASN A 19 -23.43 -7.21 -45.17
N LEU A 20 -22.92 -8.43 -45.17
CA LEU A 20 -21.71 -8.82 -44.46
C LEU A 20 -20.47 -8.20 -45.15
N ARG A 21 -20.15 -6.94 -44.84
CA ARG A 21 -18.85 -6.33 -45.16
C ARG A 21 -17.75 -6.92 -44.25
N TYR A 22 -17.53 -8.22 -44.33
CA TYR A 22 -16.40 -8.90 -43.69
C TYR A 22 -15.10 -8.45 -44.38
N GLY A 23 -14.42 -7.44 -43.83
CA GLY A 23 -13.04 -7.14 -44.25
C GLY A 23 -12.58 -5.69 -44.12
N GLU A 24 -13.48 -4.72 -44.02
CA GLU A 24 -13.10 -3.29 -44.05
C GLU A 24 -12.94 -2.66 -42.65
N ILE A 25 -13.19 -3.42 -41.57
CA ILE A 25 -13.16 -2.89 -40.20
C ILE A 25 -12.07 -3.61 -39.41
N TRP A 26 -10.97 -2.91 -39.18
CA TRP A 26 -9.83 -3.41 -38.45
C TRP A 26 -9.29 -2.32 -37.53
N ALA A 27 -8.68 -2.74 -36.43
CA ALA A 27 -7.90 -1.89 -35.55
C ALA A 27 -6.51 -2.52 -35.38
N LEU A 28 -5.48 -1.69 -35.36
CA LEU A 28 -4.09 -2.12 -35.23
C LEU A 28 -3.50 -1.53 -33.96
N ILE A 29 -2.90 -2.39 -33.14
CA ILE A 29 -2.02 -1.98 -32.04
C ILE A 29 -0.60 -1.93 -32.61
N SER A 30 0.03 -0.77 -32.54
CA SER A 30 1.41 -0.61 -33.03
C SER A 30 2.38 -1.46 -32.22
N LYS A 31 3.46 -1.93 -32.86
CA LYS A 31 4.59 -2.55 -32.15
C LYS A 31 5.33 -1.57 -31.25
N ASP A 32 5.19 -0.26 -31.53
CA ASP A 32 5.79 0.82 -30.75
C ASP A 32 4.90 1.28 -29.60
N THR A 33 3.76 0.62 -29.36
CA THR A 33 2.91 0.91 -28.21
C THR A 33 3.65 0.54 -26.92
N THR A 34 4.05 1.56 -26.16
CA THR A 34 4.66 1.40 -24.84
C THR A 34 3.64 1.67 -23.74
N PHE A 35 3.64 0.83 -22.71
CA PHE A 35 2.87 1.06 -21.49
C PHE A 35 3.83 1.43 -20.36
N ASN A 36 3.76 2.68 -19.90
CA ASN A 36 4.61 3.16 -18.83
C ASN A 36 3.90 2.96 -17.49
N PHE A 37 4.45 2.10 -16.63
CA PHE A 37 4.08 2.04 -15.23
C PHE A 37 5.06 2.90 -14.44
N PRO A 38 4.64 4.09 -13.93
CA PRO A 38 5.48 4.82 -13.00
C PRO A 38 5.69 3.92 -11.79
N ARG A 39 6.93 3.47 -11.59
CA ARG A 39 7.31 2.78 -10.36
C ARG A 39 7.47 3.84 -9.29
N GLU A 40 6.50 3.97 -8.42
CA GLU A 40 6.74 4.61 -7.13
C GLU A 40 7.73 3.72 -6.38
N ILE A 41 8.88 4.30 -6.02
CA ILE A 41 9.73 3.68 -5.01
C ILE A 41 8.93 3.80 -3.72
N ALA A 42 8.44 2.66 -3.23
CA ALA A 42 7.72 2.58 -1.97
C ALA A 42 8.58 3.15 -0.84
N GLU A 43 8.29 4.40 -0.44
CA GLU A 43 8.89 4.98 0.75
C GLU A 43 8.03 4.61 1.95
N GLY A 44 8.47 3.59 2.70
CA GLY A 44 7.83 3.22 3.95
C GLY A 44 7.82 1.73 4.22
N ARG A 45 7.35 1.37 5.41
CA ARG A 45 7.22 -0.01 5.88
C ARG A 45 5.74 -0.38 5.92
N TYR A 46 5.14 -0.54 4.75
CA TYR A 46 3.72 -0.86 4.60
C TYR A 46 3.50 -2.20 3.92
N LEU A 47 2.48 -2.92 4.39
CA LEU A 47 2.09 -4.26 3.95
C LEU A 47 1.54 -4.26 2.52
N GLU A 48 1.03 -3.14 2.00
CA GLU A 48 0.68 -3.04 0.58
C GLU A 48 1.88 -3.16 -0.37
N TYR A 49 3.09 -3.00 0.15
CA TYR A 49 4.34 -3.16 -0.61
C TYR A 49 5.00 -4.53 -0.37
N TYR A 50 4.36 -5.43 0.38
CA TYR A 50 4.80 -6.82 0.45
C TYR A 50 4.48 -7.54 -0.88
N PRO A 51 5.37 -8.39 -1.41
CA PRO A 51 6.64 -8.84 -0.82
C PRO A 51 7.85 -7.96 -1.17
N ASP A 52 7.66 -6.93 -1.99
CA ASP A 52 8.74 -6.13 -2.59
C ASP A 52 9.65 -5.43 -1.56
N ILE A 53 9.15 -5.09 -0.38
CA ILE A 53 9.96 -4.56 0.74
C ILE A 53 11.10 -5.48 1.22
N PHE A 54 11.01 -6.78 0.94
CA PHE A 54 12.06 -7.76 1.26
C PHE A 54 12.89 -8.13 0.05
N ILE A 55 12.68 -7.47 -1.09
CA ILE A 55 13.32 -7.80 -2.36
C ILE A 55 14.16 -6.61 -2.82
N LYS A 56 15.43 -6.87 -3.10
CA LYS A 56 16.37 -5.87 -3.62
C LYS A 56 17.18 -6.45 -4.77
N ASN A 57 17.24 -5.70 -5.87
CA ASN A 57 17.98 -6.08 -7.08
C ASN A 57 17.63 -7.48 -7.64
N GLY A 58 16.38 -7.93 -7.46
CA GLY A 58 15.91 -9.22 -7.95
C GLY A 58 16.35 -10.44 -7.12
N SER A 59 16.76 -10.23 -5.86
CA SER A 59 16.99 -11.24 -4.84
C SER A 59 16.35 -10.79 -3.53
N LEU A 60 16.26 -11.67 -2.53
CA LEU A 60 15.93 -11.26 -1.17
C LEU A 60 17.00 -10.29 -0.63
N ASP A 61 16.56 -9.23 0.03
CA ASP A 61 17.43 -8.32 0.79
C ASP A 61 17.69 -8.95 2.16
N ASP A 62 18.80 -9.67 2.31
CA ASP A 62 19.31 -10.30 3.55
C ASP A 62 18.20 -10.60 4.58
N THR A 63 17.47 -11.69 4.36
CA THR A 63 16.27 -12.02 5.14
C THR A 63 16.52 -13.19 6.09
N LEU A 64 16.21 -12.98 7.37
CA LEU A 64 16.26 -13.95 8.44
C LEU A 64 14.84 -14.37 8.83
N LEU A 65 14.52 -15.65 8.63
CA LEU A 65 13.31 -16.26 9.17
C LEU A 65 13.55 -16.68 10.62
N VAL A 66 12.67 -16.26 11.52
CA VAL A 66 12.69 -16.67 12.92
C VAL A 66 11.49 -17.56 13.16
N LEU A 67 11.75 -18.86 13.19
CA LEU A 67 10.74 -19.90 13.37
C LEU A 67 10.57 -20.25 14.85
N PRO A 68 9.48 -20.94 15.23
CA PRO A 68 9.28 -21.38 16.61
C PRO A 68 10.42 -22.26 17.12
N ASP A 69 10.61 -22.28 18.43
CA ASP A 69 11.65 -23.07 19.10
C ASP A 69 11.44 -24.57 18.88
N LYS A 70 10.16 -24.96 18.79
CA LYS A 70 9.70 -26.28 18.38
C LYS A 70 9.04 -26.18 17.01
N ILE A 71 9.84 -26.40 15.98
CA ILE A 71 9.39 -26.37 14.59
C ILE A 71 8.62 -27.65 14.29
N ASP A 72 7.43 -27.51 13.71
CA ASP A 72 6.61 -28.60 13.24
C ASP A 72 6.37 -28.51 11.71
N LYS A 73 5.54 -29.40 11.17
CA LYS A 73 5.23 -29.41 9.73
C LYS A 73 4.42 -28.17 9.32
N GLN A 74 3.53 -27.68 10.17
CA GLN A 74 2.68 -26.52 9.86
C GLN A 74 3.55 -25.27 9.67
N TYR A 75 4.48 -25.02 10.60
CA TYR A 75 5.40 -23.89 10.51
C TYR A 75 6.32 -23.94 9.30
N LEU A 76 6.87 -25.12 8.97
CA LEU A 76 7.69 -25.28 7.77
C LEU A 76 6.88 -25.04 6.49
N THR A 77 5.62 -25.49 6.46
CA THR A 77 4.72 -25.27 5.32
C THR A 77 4.41 -23.79 5.15
N MET A 78 4.05 -23.11 6.25
CA MET A 78 3.76 -21.68 6.26
C MET A 78 4.96 -20.85 5.80
N ALA A 79 6.15 -21.10 6.37
CA ALA A 79 7.38 -20.43 5.97
C ALA A 79 7.72 -20.68 4.49
N SER A 80 7.56 -21.93 4.02
CA SER A 80 7.80 -22.28 2.62
C SER A 80 6.84 -21.56 1.68
N ASN A 81 5.55 -21.46 2.03
CA ASN A 81 4.55 -20.77 1.22
C ASN A 81 4.81 -19.26 1.13
N ILE A 82 5.21 -18.64 2.25
CA ILE A 82 5.60 -17.22 2.29
C ILE A 82 6.82 -16.98 1.40
N VAL A 83 7.88 -17.77 1.57
CA VAL A 83 9.10 -17.64 0.76
C VAL A 83 8.84 -17.94 -0.71
N ALA A 84 8.00 -18.94 -1.02
CA ALA A 84 7.63 -19.25 -2.39
C ALA A 84 6.86 -18.10 -3.05
N PHE A 85 5.97 -17.44 -2.31
CA PHE A 85 5.25 -16.26 -2.79
C PHE A 85 6.20 -15.09 -3.08
N MET A 86 7.14 -14.81 -2.18
CA MET A 86 8.22 -13.83 -2.42
C MET A 86 9.09 -14.23 -3.62
N GLY A 87 9.27 -15.55 -3.81
CA GLY A 87 10.01 -16.18 -4.89
C GLY A 87 9.51 -15.85 -6.29
N HIS A 88 8.23 -15.49 -6.46
CA HIS A 88 7.67 -15.16 -7.77
C HIS A 88 8.31 -13.93 -8.42
N ASN A 89 8.86 -13.01 -7.63
CA ASN A 89 9.39 -11.72 -8.09
C ASN A 89 10.93 -11.66 -8.09
N ILE A 90 11.62 -12.76 -7.78
CA ILE A 90 13.08 -12.81 -7.70
C ILE A 90 13.69 -13.80 -8.69
N LYS A 91 14.94 -13.55 -9.09
CA LYS A 91 15.70 -14.39 -10.02
C LYS A 91 16.52 -15.46 -9.28
N ASP A 92 17.03 -15.10 -8.10
CA ASP A 92 17.88 -15.94 -7.26
C ASP A 92 17.36 -15.93 -5.81
N VAL A 93 17.40 -17.09 -5.14
CA VAL A 93 17.13 -17.22 -3.69
C VAL A 93 18.46 -17.19 -2.95
N LYS A 94 19.10 -16.02 -2.91
CA LYS A 94 20.29 -15.78 -2.08
C LYS A 94 19.90 -15.01 -0.83
N ASN A 95 20.75 -15.09 0.19
CA ASN A 95 20.63 -14.32 1.42
C ASN A 95 19.34 -14.57 2.23
N LEU A 96 18.83 -15.80 2.16
CA LEU A 96 17.81 -16.31 3.07
C LEU A 96 18.47 -17.18 4.12
N SER A 97 18.18 -16.93 5.39
CA SER A 97 18.62 -17.75 6.52
C SER A 97 17.46 -18.00 7.48
N ALA A 98 17.57 -19.01 8.33
CA ALA A 98 16.55 -19.32 9.33
C ALA A 98 17.20 -19.68 10.66
N VAL A 99 16.59 -19.22 11.75
CA VAL A 99 16.96 -19.53 13.14
C VAL A 99 15.70 -19.81 13.95
N LYS A 100 15.87 -20.39 15.14
CA LYS A 100 14.78 -20.52 16.11
C LYS A 100 14.57 -19.21 16.89
N GLY A 101 13.40 -19.05 17.48
CA GLY A 101 13.04 -17.92 18.33
C GLY A 101 14.08 -17.60 19.39
N ALA A 102 14.50 -18.61 20.15
CA ALA A 102 15.49 -18.51 21.23
C ALA A 102 16.92 -18.24 20.73
N GLU A 103 17.16 -18.37 19.43
CA GLU A 103 18.46 -18.13 18.78
C GLU A 103 18.51 -16.75 18.10
N LEU A 104 17.41 -15.97 18.15
CA LEU A 104 17.39 -14.62 17.59
C LEU A 104 18.38 -13.73 18.33
N ALA A 105 19.44 -13.35 17.62
CA ALA A 105 20.45 -12.41 18.10
C ALA A 105 20.44 -11.12 17.26
N ALA A 106 21.22 -10.14 17.70
CA ALA A 106 21.43 -8.91 16.94
C ALA A 106 21.92 -9.23 15.52
N THR A 107 21.28 -8.63 14.51
CA THR A 107 21.52 -8.92 13.10
C THR A 107 21.29 -7.68 12.25
N ASP A 108 21.94 -7.64 11.09
CA ASP A 108 21.75 -6.63 10.04
C ASP A 108 20.77 -7.10 8.93
N ALA A 109 20.08 -8.22 9.18
CA ALA A 109 19.08 -8.77 8.27
C ALA A 109 17.71 -8.11 8.45
N ASN A 110 16.90 -8.14 7.40
CA ASN A 110 15.44 -8.06 7.51
C ASN A 110 14.94 -9.32 8.23
N ILE A 111 13.92 -9.19 9.07
CA ILE A 111 13.48 -10.26 9.96
C ILE A 111 12.02 -10.58 9.71
N ILE A 112 11.70 -11.86 9.54
CA ILE A 112 10.34 -12.36 9.48
C ILE A 112 10.17 -13.38 10.61
N VAL A 113 9.37 -13.04 11.62
CA VAL A 113 9.09 -13.88 12.78
C VAL A 113 7.74 -14.55 12.60
N ILE A 114 7.67 -15.88 12.76
CA ILE A 114 6.44 -16.66 12.63
C ILE A 114 6.24 -17.47 13.90
N GLY A 115 5.04 -17.44 14.49
CA GLY A 115 4.71 -18.29 15.62
C GLY A 115 3.70 -17.70 16.58
N THR A 116 3.57 -18.34 17.73
CA THR A 116 2.82 -17.82 18.87
C THR A 116 3.78 -17.49 20.01
N PRO A 117 3.39 -16.64 20.98
CA PRO A 117 4.20 -16.45 22.18
C PRO A 117 4.47 -17.75 22.96
N LYS A 118 3.64 -18.79 22.77
CA LYS A 118 3.79 -20.08 23.44
C LYS A 118 4.96 -20.89 22.88
N ASP A 119 5.23 -20.80 21.58
CA ASP A 119 6.20 -21.65 20.88
C ASP A 119 7.42 -20.91 20.30
N ASN A 120 7.38 -19.58 20.24
CA ASN A 120 8.46 -18.75 19.72
C ASN A 120 8.89 -17.68 20.74
N ALA A 121 10.04 -17.89 21.39
CA ALA A 121 10.58 -16.96 22.38
C ALA A 121 10.77 -15.53 21.84
N ALA A 122 11.16 -15.35 20.58
CA ALA A 122 11.35 -14.03 19.98
C ALA A 122 10.07 -13.19 20.00
N ILE A 123 8.89 -13.81 19.86
CA ILE A 123 7.61 -13.08 19.88
C ILE A 123 7.34 -12.46 21.26
N LYS A 124 7.72 -13.16 22.34
CA LYS A 124 7.61 -12.62 23.70
C LYS A 124 8.53 -11.41 23.87
N ASP A 125 9.79 -11.54 23.43
CA ASP A 125 10.80 -10.47 23.56
C ASP A 125 10.46 -9.24 22.72
N LEU A 126 9.83 -9.45 21.56
CA LEU A 126 9.42 -8.39 20.65
C LEU A 126 8.10 -7.72 21.04
N ASN A 127 7.33 -8.26 22.00
CA ASN A 127 5.96 -7.80 22.29
C ASN A 127 5.88 -6.29 22.55
N ASP A 128 6.85 -5.72 23.27
CA ASP A 128 6.87 -4.29 23.57
C ASP A 128 7.13 -3.38 22.37
N LYS A 129 7.65 -3.95 21.28
CA LYS A 129 7.94 -3.28 20.01
C LYS A 129 6.80 -3.42 18.99
N LEU A 130 5.81 -4.28 19.27
CA LEU A 130 4.66 -4.48 18.39
C LEU A 130 3.66 -3.32 18.51
N TYR A 131 2.95 -3.07 17.42
CA TYR A 131 1.83 -2.11 17.39
C TYR A 131 0.58 -2.70 18.06
N ILE A 132 0.35 -3.99 17.83
CA ILE A 132 -0.72 -4.80 18.37
C ILE A 132 -0.05 -5.79 19.32
N LYS A 133 -0.07 -5.43 20.60
CA LYS A 133 0.62 -6.16 21.65
C LYS A 133 -0.26 -7.29 22.17
N PHE A 134 0.38 -8.28 22.74
CA PHE A 134 -0.27 -9.25 23.61
C PHE A 134 -0.46 -8.69 25.00
N ASP A 135 -1.50 -9.17 25.68
CA ASP A 135 -1.67 -8.95 27.12
C ASP A 135 -0.55 -9.61 27.93
N GLY A 136 -0.46 -9.28 29.22
CA GLY A 136 0.61 -9.81 30.08
C GLY A 136 0.64 -11.34 30.23
N LYS A 137 -0.42 -12.04 29.80
CA LYS A 137 -0.50 -13.52 29.78
C LYS A 137 -0.25 -14.13 28.41
N PHE A 138 -0.14 -13.31 27.36
CA PHE A 138 -0.04 -13.75 25.97
C PHE A 138 -1.24 -14.57 25.46
N GLU A 139 -2.43 -14.34 26.02
CA GLU A 139 -3.65 -15.08 25.68
C GLU A 139 -4.57 -14.33 24.71
N LYS A 140 -4.38 -13.01 24.58
CA LYS A 140 -5.16 -12.16 23.67
C LYS A 140 -4.36 -10.92 23.25
N PHE A 141 -4.76 -10.31 22.15
CA PHE A 141 -4.25 -9.00 21.75
C PHE A 141 -4.89 -7.87 22.56
N GLU A 142 -4.11 -6.86 22.88
CA GLU A 142 -4.58 -5.61 23.47
C GLU A 142 -5.08 -4.66 22.38
N SER A 143 -6.15 -3.92 22.70
CA SER A 143 -6.62 -2.83 21.86
C SER A 143 -5.60 -1.70 21.84
N SER A 144 -5.43 -1.08 20.68
CA SER A 144 -4.60 0.12 20.52
C SER A 144 -5.45 1.32 20.07
N PRO A 145 -4.96 2.56 20.20
CA PRO A 145 -5.70 3.74 19.75
C PRO A 145 -6.09 3.71 18.26
N LYS A 146 -5.34 2.99 17.42
CA LYS A 146 -5.60 2.88 15.98
C LYS A 146 -6.30 1.58 15.59
N MET A 147 -6.46 0.65 16.53
CA MET A 147 -7.11 -0.62 16.30
C MET A 147 -7.80 -1.08 17.59
N ALA A 148 -9.07 -0.72 17.71
CA ALA A 148 -9.92 -1.16 18.81
C ALA A 148 -10.36 -2.60 18.56
N LEU A 149 -10.03 -3.49 19.49
CA LEU A 149 -10.40 -4.89 19.45
C LEU A 149 -11.50 -5.19 20.47
N ILE A 150 -12.48 -5.99 20.07
CA ILE A 150 -13.58 -6.39 20.94
C ILE A 150 -13.07 -7.48 21.90
N GLU A 151 -13.39 -7.32 23.19
CA GLU A 151 -13.01 -8.30 24.20
C GLU A 151 -13.61 -9.67 23.92
N GLY A 152 -12.79 -10.72 24.07
CA GLY A 152 -13.19 -12.10 23.80
C GLY A 152 -13.03 -12.49 22.33
N TYR A 153 -13.06 -11.54 21.40
CA TYR A 153 -12.74 -11.76 19.99
C TYR A 153 -11.23 -11.65 19.74
N ASN A 154 -10.56 -10.75 20.45
CA ASN A 154 -9.10 -10.52 20.42
C ASN A 154 -8.21 -11.72 20.81
N LYS A 155 -8.78 -12.85 21.23
CA LYS A 155 -8.08 -14.13 21.47
C LYS A 155 -8.08 -15.07 20.25
N ASN A 156 -8.93 -14.80 19.27
CA ASN A 156 -9.16 -15.64 18.10
C ASN A 156 -8.71 -14.94 16.79
N LEU A 157 -7.75 -14.04 16.90
CA LEU A 157 -7.19 -13.30 15.77
C LEU A 157 -5.80 -13.81 15.43
N ALA A 158 -5.40 -13.64 14.18
CA ALA A 158 -4.00 -13.54 13.78
C ALA A 158 -3.64 -12.09 13.47
N SER A 159 -2.36 -11.76 13.52
CA SER A 159 -1.84 -10.45 13.17
C SER A 159 -0.64 -10.57 12.24
N ILE A 160 -0.54 -9.61 11.33
CA ILE A 160 0.63 -9.37 10.50
C ILE A 160 1.04 -7.94 10.79
N GLN A 161 2.24 -7.73 11.31
CA GLN A 161 2.72 -6.42 11.71
C GLN A 161 4.08 -6.18 11.10
N LEU A 162 4.27 -5.02 10.48
CA LEU A 162 5.50 -4.62 9.84
C LEU A 162 6.03 -3.36 10.52
N THR A 163 7.20 -3.46 11.13
CA THR A 163 7.83 -2.38 11.88
C THR A 163 9.33 -2.32 11.56
N THR A 164 10.02 -1.40 12.21
CA THR A 164 11.48 -1.27 12.13
C THR A 164 12.15 -2.38 12.93
N SER A 165 13.22 -2.97 12.40
CA SER A 165 14.01 -3.96 13.15
C SER A 165 14.58 -3.34 14.43
N PRO A 166 14.51 -4.04 15.58
CA PRO A 166 15.07 -3.54 16.82
C PRO A 166 16.61 -3.51 16.81
N PHE A 167 17.24 -4.17 15.84
CA PHE A 167 18.70 -4.28 15.72
C PHE A 167 19.28 -3.34 14.66
N ASN A 168 18.52 -2.99 13.62
CA ASN A 168 18.89 -1.99 12.62
C ASN A 168 17.68 -1.15 12.16
N GLY A 169 17.78 0.18 12.31
CA GLY A 169 16.75 1.15 11.95
C GLY A 169 16.39 1.22 10.45
N GLU A 170 17.26 0.74 9.57
CA GLU A 170 17.03 0.67 8.13
C GLU A 170 16.29 -0.61 7.73
N LYS A 171 16.41 -1.68 8.52
CA LYS A 171 15.86 -3.01 8.21
C LYS A 171 14.43 -3.18 8.71
N HIS A 172 13.74 -4.13 8.09
CA HIS A 172 12.33 -4.44 8.34
C HIS A 172 12.20 -5.59 9.34
N LEU A 173 11.22 -5.48 10.23
CA LEU A 173 10.73 -6.57 11.06
C LEU A 173 9.27 -6.83 10.72
N MET A 174 8.97 -8.01 10.17
CA MET A 174 7.61 -8.51 10.03
C MET A 174 7.36 -9.59 11.08
N VAL A 175 6.28 -9.44 11.85
CA VAL A 175 5.85 -10.41 12.86
C VAL A 175 4.49 -10.95 12.46
N ILE A 176 4.43 -12.27 12.28
CA ILE A 176 3.24 -13.02 11.92
C ILE A 176 2.89 -13.90 13.12
N THR A 177 1.86 -13.49 13.86
CA THR A 177 1.58 -14.08 15.17
C THR A 177 0.11 -14.14 15.51
N ALA A 178 -0.25 -15.03 16.44
CA ALA A 178 -1.59 -15.19 16.98
C ALA A 178 -1.49 -15.67 18.44
N PRO A 179 -2.53 -15.45 19.28
CA PRO A 179 -2.59 -16.07 20.60
C PRO A 179 -2.73 -17.59 20.53
N LYS A 180 -3.31 -18.10 19.43
CA LYS A 180 -3.48 -19.52 19.16
C LYS A 180 -2.94 -19.87 17.78
N GLU A 181 -2.21 -20.98 17.71
CA GLU A 181 -1.56 -21.48 16.51
C GLU A 181 -2.54 -21.74 15.35
N GLU A 182 -3.74 -22.24 15.66
CA GLU A 182 -4.80 -22.52 14.68
C GLU A 182 -5.18 -21.29 13.82
N ASN A 183 -5.06 -20.08 14.39
CA ASN A 183 -5.42 -18.84 13.69
C ASN A 183 -4.33 -18.36 12.72
N LEU A 184 -3.08 -18.84 12.83
CA LEU A 184 -1.97 -18.39 11.97
C LEU A 184 -2.23 -18.66 10.49
N THR A 185 -3.02 -19.70 10.17
CA THR A 185 -3.45 -20.03 8.80
C THR A 185 -4.17 -18.87 8.13
N ALA A 186 -4.92 -18.06 8.90
CA ALA A 186 -5.62 -16.90 8.37
C ALA A 186 -4.62 -15.84 7.88
N ALA A 187 -3.56 -15.56 8.65
CA ALA A 187 -2.49 -14.66 8.23
C ALA A 187 -1.69 -15.21 7.04
N GLU A 188 -1.39 -16.51 7.03
CA GLU A 188 -0.71 -17.16 5.92
C GLU A 188 -1.43 -16.92 4.58
N MET A 189 -2.76 -16.99 4.57
CA MET A 189 -3.57 -16.79 3.36
C MET A 189 -3.30 -15.44 2.68
N TYR A 190 -3.15 -14.37 3.46
CA TYR A 190 -2.86 -13.02 2.96
C TYR A 190 -1.41 -12.85 2.47
N LEU A 191 -0.49 -13.73 2.89
CA LEU A 191 0.93 -13.65 2.55
C LEU A 191 1.35 -14.60 1.42
N LYS A 192 0.48 -15.54 1.02
CA LYS A 192 0.77 -16.50 -0.06
C LYS A 192 -0.17 -16.44 -1.28
N ASP A 193 -1.28 -15.72 -1.18
CA ASP A 193 -2.26 -15.61 -2.27
C ASP A 193 -2.35 -14.19 -2.80
N PHE A 194 -2.15 -14.01 -4.12
CA PHE A 194 -2.17 -12.69 -4.75
C PHE A 194 -3.50 -11.93 -4.60
N THR A 195 -4.63 -12.64 -4.50
CA THR A 195 -5.96 -12.02 -4.37
C THR A 195 -6.14 -11.45 -2.97
N PHE A 196 -5.74 -12.20 -1.94
CA PHE A 196 -5.80 -11.74 -0.56
C PHE A 196 -4.73 -10.70 -0.27
N ASN A 197 -3.54 -10.85 -0.84
CA ASN A 197 -2.43 -9.93 -0.68
C ASN A 197 -2.78 -8.48 -1.03
N LEU A 198 -3.62 -8.24 -2.06
CA LEU A 198 -4.07 -6.89 -2.44
C LEU A 198 -4.86 -6.15 -1.34
N LYS A 199 -5.42 -6.89 -0.38
CA LYS A 199 -6.15 -6.35 0.77
C LYS A 199 -5.24 -5.93 1.91
N LEU A 200 -3.96 -6.30 1.87
CA LEU A 200 -2.97 -5.81 2.84
C LEU A 200 -2.76 -4.31 2.64
N LYS A 201 -2.89 -3.57 3.75
CA LYS A 201 -2.74 -2.12 3.83
C LYS A 201 -2.11 -1.74 5.16
N GLY A 202 -1.44 -0.60 5.22
CA GLY A 202 -0.85 -0.08 6.45
C GLY A 202 0.31 -0.93 6.93
N ASP A 203 0.72 -0.72 8.17
CA ASP A 203 1.87 -1.38 8.79
C ASP A 203 1.45 -2.41 9.85
N ALA A 204 0.14 -2.62 10.03
CA ALA A 204 -0.40 -3.74 10.79
C ALA A 204 -1.78 -4.16 10.31
N ALA A 205 -2.05 -5.45 10.43
CA ALA A 205 -3.32 -6.08 10.14
C ALA A 205 -3.67 -7.10 11.23
N VAL A 206 -4.96 -7.25 11.51
CA VAL A 206 -5.53 -8.41 12.19
C VAL A 206 -6.49 -9.13 11.26
N ILE A 207 -6.48 -10.45 11.34
CA ILE A 207 -7.35 -11.33 10.58
C ILE A 207 -8.09 -12.22 11.56
N ASP A 208 -9.39 -12.35 11.39
CA ASP A 208 -10.20 -13.23 12.22
C ASP A 208 -10.26 -14.68 11.70
N SER A 209 -10.99 -15.53 12.41
CA SER A 209 -11.20 -16.93 12.04
C SER A 209 -12.04 -17.12 10.77
N ASP A 210 -12.85 -16.12 10.40
CA ASP A 210 -13.69 -16.14 9.19
C ASP A 210 -12.92 -15.64 7.96
N GLY A 211 -11.72 -15.09 8.16
CA GLY A 211 -10.81 -14.58 7.14
C GLY A 211 -10.98 -13.10 6.85
N ASP A 212 -11.80 -12.38 7.62
CA ASP A 212 -11.98 -10.94 7.50
C ASP A 212 -10.76 -10.21 8.06
N ILE A 213 -10.29 -9.20 7.31
CA ILE A 213 -9.09 -8.43 7.62
C ILE A 213 -9.42 -7.00 8.03
N TYR A 214 -8.77 -6.55 9.09
CA TYR A 214 -8.77 -5.16 9.54
C TYR A 214 -7.35 -4.63 9.55
N THR A 215 -7.11 -3.51 8.89
CA THR A 215 -5.78 -2.91 8.71
C THR A 215 -5.70 -1.53 9.34
N ALA A 216 -4.49 -1.12 9.74
CA ALA A 216 -4.23 0.22 10.26
C ALA A 216 -2.84 0.73 9.89
N TYR A 217 -2.69 2.06 9.90
CA TYR A 217 -1.42 2.76 9.75
C TYR A 217 -0.98 3.35 11.10
N PHE A 218 -0.05 2.69 11.79
CA PHE A 218 0.59 3.13 13.03
C PHE A 218 1.65 4.20 12.78
N VAL A 219 2.40 4.11 11.70
CA VAL A 219 3.24 5.18 11.16
C VAL A 219 2.49 5.85 10.02
N LYS A 220 2.30 7.17 10.12
CA LYS A 220 1.67 7.95 9.05
C LYS A 220 2.52 7.80 7.77
N PRO A 221 1.91 7.49 6.61
CA PRO A 221 2.59 7.59 5.33
C PRO A 221 3.27 8.95 5.27
N SER A 222 4.59 8.95 5.13
CA SER A 222 5.24 10.15 4.63
C SER A 222 4.52 10.45 3.33
N GLN A 223 3.89 11.62 3.22
CA GLN A 223 3.38 12.06 1.93
C GLN A 223 4.54 11.86 0.97
N ALA A 224 4.32 11.08 -0.09
CA ALA A 224 5.33 10.78 -1.11
C ALA A 224 6.18 12.04 -1.33
N PRO A 225 7.51 11.94 -1.42
CA PRO A 225 8.35 13.10 -1.66
C PRO A 225 7.67 13.89 -2.77
N LYS A 226 7.22 15.12 -2.47
CA LYS A 226 6.82 16.06 -3.51
C LYS A 226 7.98 16.00 -4.47
N GLU A 227 7.72 15.47 -5.67
CA GLU A 227 8.73 15.18 -6.67
C GLU A 227 9.77 16.28 -6.61
N LYS A 228 11.03 15.93 -6.33
CA LYS A 228 12.12 16.86 -6.61
C LYS A 228 11.93 17.20 -8.08
N THR A 229 11.52 18.44 -8.30
CA THR A 229 11.04 19.02 -9.54
C THR A 229 12.02 18.71 -10.67
N ALA A 230 11.81 17.59 -11.35
CA ALA A 230 12.28 17.37 -12.70
C ALA A 230 11.13 17.80 -13.60
N GLN A 231 11.22 19.05 -14.05
CA GLN A 231 10.34 19.70 -15.02
C GLN A 231 8.88 19.80 -14.59
N SER A 232 8.53 21.02 -14.22
CA SER A 232 7.18 21.57 -14.22
C SER A 232 6.31 20.98 -15.33
N SER A 233 5.49 19.98 -15.00
CA SER A 233 4.15 19.92 -15.57
C SER A 233 3.40 21.11 -14.98
N PRO A 234 2.76 21.96 -15.80
CA PRO A 234 2.14 23.17 -15.30
C PRO A 234 0.97 22.74 -14.42
N THR A 235 1.18 22.81 -13.11
CA THR A 235 0.11 23.16 -12.18
C THR A 235 -0.70 24.25 -12.85
N GLU A 236 -1.98 23.98 -13.10
CA GLU A 236 -3.04 24.98 -13.12
C GLU A 236 -2.97 25.74 -11.78
N LYS A 237 -1.97 26.61 -11.66
CA LYS A 237 -2.20 27.92 -11.10
C LYS A 237 -3.28 28.46 -11.99
N THR A 238 -4.47 28.65 -11.46
CA THR A 238 -5.49 29.50 -12.07
C THR A 238 -4.85 30.86 -12.32
N ARG A 239 -4.17 30.97 -13.46
CA ARG A 239 -3.80 32.22 -14.08
C ARG A 239 -5.13 32.80 -14.51
N LEU A 240 -5.67 33.65 -13.64
CA LEU A 240 -6.68 34.67 -13.95
C LEU A 240 -6.31 35.56 -15.15
N GLN A 241 -5.19 35.29 -15.82
CA GLN A 241 -4.59 36.06 -16.89
C GLN A 241 -4.74 35.42 -18.28
N ASP A 242 -5.19 34.17 -18.38
CA ASP A 242 -5.28 33.47 -19.69
C ASP A 242 -6.71 33.42 -20.26
N ASN A 243 -7.69 34.06 -19.60
CA ASN A 243 -9.02 34.23 -20.16
C ASN A 243 -9.21 35.68 -20.66
N PRO A 244 -9.03 35.96 -21.97
CA PRO A 244 -9.17 37.32 -22.51
C PRO A 244 -10.57 37.91 -22.27
N GLN A 245 -11.59 37.06 -22.11
CA GLN A 245 -12.95 37.50 -21.79
C GLN A 245 -13.03 38.09 -20.37
N PHE A 246 -12.32 37.52 -19.40
CA PHE A 246 -12.32 38.01 -18.02
C PHE A 246 -11.68 39.40 -17.90
N VAL A 247 -10.58 39.64 -18.62
CA VAL A 247 -9.92 40.95 -18.69
C VAL A 247 -10.84 42.01 -19.30
N ILE A 248 -11.59 41.64 -20.35
CA ILE A 248 -12.59 42.54 -20.97
C ILE A 248 -13.71 42.90 -19.98
N TYR A 249 -14.23 41.93 -19.23
CA TYR A 249 -15.26 42.21 -18.21
C TYR A 249 -14.75 43.10 -17.08
N LEU A 250 -13.49 42.91 -16.64
CA LEU A 250 -12.87 43.73 -15.61
C LEU A 250 -12.74 45.21 -16.07
N ILE A 251 -12.31 45.44 -17.30
CA ILE A 251 -12.20 46.79 -17.89
C ILE A 251 -13.59 47.44 -17.99
N PHE A 252 -14.59 46.70 -18.46
CA PHE A 252 -15.95 47.20 -18.57
C PHE A 252 -16.54 47.61 -17.21
N PHE A 253 -16.27 46.82 -16.17
CA PHE A 253 -16.70 47.12 -14.80
C PHE A 253 -16.05 48.39 -14.25
N ILE A 254 -14.75 48.59 -14.47
CA ILE A 254 -14.04 49.82 -14.06
C ILE A 254 -14.59 51.05 -14.78
N MET A 255 -14.90 50.93 -16.08
CA MET A 255 -15.51 52.02 -16.86
C MET A 255 -16.87 52.45 -16.30
N LEU A 256 -17.71 51.51 -15.89
CA LEU A 256 -19.00 51.84 -15.27
C LEU A 256 -18.83 52.60 -13.95
N ILE A 257 -17.84 52.21 -13.14
CA ILE A 257 -17.55 52.92 -11.89
C ILE A 257 -17.13 54.36 -12.19
N ILE A 258 -16.24 54.58 -13.16
CA ILE A 258 -15.78 55.94 -13.52
C ILE A 258 -16.93 56.80 -14.02
N ILE A 259 -17.83 56.26 -14.85
CA ILE A 259 -19.01 56.98 -15.34
C ILE A 259 -19.93 57.34 -14.17
N SER A 260 -20.16 56.41 -13.25
CA SER A 260 -21.01 56.67 -12.07
C SER A 260 -20.46 57.80 -11.19
N VAL A 261 -19.15 57.82 -10.96
CA VAL A 261 -18.45 58.88 -10.22
C VAL A 261 -18.54 60.21 -10.97
N TYR A 262 -18.36 60.21 -12.29
CA TYR A 262 -18.44 61.41 -13.10
C TYR A 262 -19.86 62.03 -13.08
N VAL A 263 -20.89 61.20 -13.19
CA VAL A 263 -22.30 61.63 -13.08
C VAL A 263 -22.59 62.20 -11.69
N LEU A 264 -22.09 61.55 -10.62
CA LEU A 264 -22.24 62.06 -9.25
C LEU A 264 -21.59 63.44 -9.08
N ILE A 265 -20.40 63.66 -9.65
CA ILE A 265 -19.70 64.95 -9.59
C ILE A 265 -20.46 66.03 -10.37
N ILE A 266 -21.05 65.71 -11.52
CA ILE A 266 -21.87 66.66 -12.28
C ILE A 266 -23.15 67.01 -11.51
N ILE A 267 -23.82 66.02 -10.92
CA ILE A 267 -25.04 66.25 -10.12
C ILE A 267 -24.72 67.08 -8.87
N SER A 268 -23.57 66.85 -8.22
CA SER A 268 -23.16 67.65 -7.05
C SER A 268 -22.83 69.08 -7.42
N ARG A 269 -22.23 69.33 -8.61
CA ARG A 269 -21.95 70.68 -9.11
C ARG A 269 -23.16 71.42 -9.67
N SER A 270 -24.19 70.70 -10.09
CA SER A 270 -25.47 71.27 -10.54
C SER A 270 -26.38 71.73 -9.39
N LYS A 271 -26.03 71.42 -8.14
CA LYS A 271 -26.80 71.78 -6.93
C LYS A 271 -26.17 72.92 -6.12
N GLU A 272 -25.03 73.45 -6.55
CA GLU A 272 -24.48 74.75 -6.12
C GLU A 272 -24.87 75.84 -7.13
#